data_AF-A0A1T4JXL9-F1
#
_entry.id   AF-A0A1T4JXL9-F1
#
_cell.length_a   1.000
_cell.length_b   1.000
_cell.length_c   1.000
_cell.angle_alpha   90.00
_cell.angle_beta   90.00
_cell.angle_gamma   90.00
#
_symmetry.space_group_name_H-M   'P 1'
#
loop_
_entity.id
_entity.type
_entity.pdbx_description
1 polymer ?
#
loop_
_entity_poly.entity_id
_entity_poly.type
_entity_poly.pdbx_seq_one_letter_code
_entity_poly.pdbx_strand_id
1 'polypeptide(L)'
;MQDNILPLIGRTAPLFEKDIAVNEAYLSETIRNSRFLVIGGAGTIGSAICRELFTRNSKVLHVVDISENNMVELVRDIRSSVGYGDGEFATFALDCGSEIFRAFINEQKKTYWWLRLCI
;
A
#
# COMPACT_ATOMS: atom_id res chain seq x y z
N MET A 1 -13.00 -12.67 -7.82
CA MET A 1 -12.87 -13.00 -9.25
C MET A 1 -11.70 -12.19 -9.76
N GLN A 2 -10.55 -12.79 -10.03
CA GLN A 2 -9.44 -12.07 -10.64
C GLN A 2 -9.81 -11.86 -12.10
N ASP A 3 -10.26 -10.66 -12.44
CA ASP A 3 -10.52 -10.28 -13.82
C ASP A 3 -9.21 -10.38 -14.59
N ASN A 4 -9.14 -11.36 -15.50
CA ASN A 4 -7.97 -11.57 -16.32
C ASN A 4 -7.92 -10.44 -17.36
N ILE A 5 -7.29 -9.32 -17.00
CA ILE A 5 -7.14 -8.13 -17.84
C ILE A 5 -6.12 -8.32 -18.97
N LEU A 6 -5.23 -9.31 -18.85
CA LEU A 6 -4.13 -9.50 -19.80
C LEU A 6 -4.60 -9.70 -21.26
N PRO A 7 -5.62 -10.55 -21.55
CA PRO A 7 -6.14 -10.70 -22.91
C PRO A 7 -6.73 -9.41 -23.48
N LEU A 8 -7.34 -8.55 -22.64
CA LEU A 8 -7.93 -7.27 -23.08
C LEU A 8 -6.88 -6.28 -23.58
N ILE A 9 -5.65 -6.39 -23.07
CA ILE A 9 -4.51 -5.57 -23.49
C ILE A 9 -3.56 -6.33 -24.43
N GLY A 10 -4.00 -7.47 -24.99
CA GLY A 10 -3.23 -8.26 -25.95
C GLY A 10 -2.01 -8.98 -25.36
N ARG A 11 -2.02 -9.27 -24.06
CA ARG A 11 -0.92 -9.93 -23.35
C ARG A 11 -1.33 -11.30 -22.83
N THR A 12 -0.35 -12.20 -22.75
CA THR A 12 -0.50 -13.52 -22.13
C THR A 12 0.21 -13.61 -20.77
N ALA A 13 1.07 -12.64 -20.44
CA ALA A 13 1.83 -12.63 -19.19
C ALA A 13 2.03 -11.19 -18.64
N PRO A 14 2.16 -11.05 -17.30
CA PRO A 14 2.55 -9.79 -16.65
C PRO A 14 3.92 -9.29 -17.11
N LEU A 15 4.22 -8.00 -16.93
CA LEU A 15 5.51 -7.43 -17.34
C LEU A 15 6.70 -7.92 -16.49
N PHE A 16 6.52 -7.94 -15.17
CA PHE A 16 7.63 -8.06 -14.22
C PHE A 16 7.63 -9.37 -13.44
N GLU A 17 6.90 -10.38 -13.91
CA GLU A 17 6.75 -11.66 -13.19
C GLU A 17 8.11 -12.29 -12.85
N LYS A 18 9.02 -12.34 -13.83
CA LYS A 18 10.37 -12.90 -13.63
C LYS A 18 11.23 -12.03 -12.71
N ASP A 19 11.18 -10.71 -12.89
CA ASP A 19 12.00 -9.79 -12.10
C ASP A 19 11.58 -9.80 -10.63
N ILE A 20 10.28 -9.82 -10.35
CA ILE A 20 9.74 -9.96 -8.99
C ILE A 20 10.14 -11.31 -8.41
N ALA A 21 9.98 -12.42 -9.14
CA ALA A 21 10.34 -13.74 -8.65
C ALA A 21 11.83 -13.85 -8.26
N VAL A 22 12.73 -13.25 -9.05
CA VAL A 22 14.17 -13.23 -8.75
C VAL A 22 14.50 -12.39 -7.51
N ASN A 23 13.77 -11.30 -7.27
CA ASN A 23 14.03 -10.38 -6.17
C ASN A 23 13.13 -10.60 -4.94
N GLU A 24 12.23 -11.59 -4.96
CA GLU A 24 11.16 -11.74 -3.97
C GLU A 24 11.69 -11.86 -2.54
N ALA A 25 12.77 -12.65 -2.33
CA ALA A 25 13.38 -12.80 -1.02
C ALA A 25 13.92 -11.45 -0.48
N TYR A 26 14.62 -10.69 -1.32
CA TYR A 26 15.16 -9.39 -0.96
C TYR A 26 14.06 -8.36 -0.70
N LEU A 27 13.03 -8.32 -1.54
CA LEU A 27 11.87 -7.43 -1.39
C LEU A 27 11.10 -7.74 -0.11
N SER A 28 10.82 -9.02 0.14
CA SER A 28 10.12 -9.48 1.34
C SER A 28 10.90 -9.13 2.62
N GLU A 29 12.20 -9.36 2.67
CA GLU A 29 13.06 -9.00 3.82
C GLU A 29 13.07 -7.48 4.06
N THR A 30 13.25 -6.71 2.99
CA THR A 30 13.33 -5.25 3.06
C THR A 30 12.00 -4.64 3.51
N ILE A 31 10.89 -5.09 2.92
CA ILE A 31 9.55 -4.59 3.24
C ILE A 31 9.16 -4.97 4.66
N ARG A 32 9.40 -6.23 5.07
CA ARG A 32 9.09 -6.72 6.42
C ARG A 32 9.76 -5.90 7.52
N ASN A 33 10.98 -5.42 7.29
CA ASN A 33 11.72 -4.61 8.27
C ASN A 33 11.45 -3.10 8.17
N SER A 34 10.72 -2.67 7.14
CA SER A 34 10.50 -1.26 6.82
C SER A 34 9.15 -0.72 7.28
N ARG A 35 9.08 0.60 7.41
CA ARG A 35 7.87 1.37 7.74
C ARG A 35 7.45 2.18 6.53
N PHE A 36 6.21 2.07 6.09
CA PHE A 36 5.69 2.74 4.90
C PHE A 36 4.56 3.69 5.26
N LEU A 37 4.62 4.87 4.67
CA LEU A 37 3.53 5.83 4.64
C LEU A 37 3.10 6.00 3.18
N VAL A 38 1.88 5.57 2.86
CA VAL A 38 1.31 5.67 1.51
C VAL A 38 0.29 6.80 1.50
N ILE A 39 0.58 7.85 0.74
CA ILE A 39 -0.32 9.00 0.55
C ILE A 39 -1.09 8.80 -0.75
N GLY A 40 -2.41 8.90 -0.70
CA GLY A 40 -3.32 8.53 -1.80
C GLY A 40 -3.52 7.02 -1.90
N GLY A 41 -3.42 6.29 -0.77
CA GLY A 41 -3.42 4.84 -0.79
C GLY A 41 -4.78 4.21 -1.10
N ALA A 42 -5.89 4.96 -1.00
CA ALA A 42 -7.21 4.48 -1.41
C ALA A 42 -7.46 4.61 -2.92
N GLY A 43 -6.53 5.23 -3.66
CA GLY A 43 -6.58 5.30 -5.11
C GLY A 43 -6.32 3.97 -5.80
N THR A 44 -6.39 3.96 -7.14
CA THR A 44 -6.16 2.76 -7.96
C THR A 44 -4.74 2.21 -7.80
N ILE A 45 -3.73 3.06 -7.98
CA ILE A 45 -2.32 2.68 -7.84
C ILE A 45 -1.96 2.50 -6.35
N GLY A 46 -2.44 3.40 -5.50
CA GLY A 46 -2.23 3.36 -4.05
C GLY A 46 -2.69 2.04 -3.44
N SER A 47 -3.89 1.58 -3.82
CA SER A 47 -4.44 0.32 -3.30
C SER A 47 -3.64 -0.90 -3.75
N ALA A 48 -3.15 -0.89 -5.00
CA ALA A 48 -2.28 -1.95 -5.51
C ALA A 48 -0.96 -2.01 -4.73
N ILE A 49 -0.34 -0.86 -4.46
CA ILE A 49 0.89 -0.79 -3.65
C ILE A 49 0.63 -1.22 -2.21
N CYS A 50 -0.49 -0.79 -1.60
CA CYS A 50 -0.86 -1.21 -0.25
C CYS A 50 -1.02 -2.73 -0.16
N ARG A 51 -1.66 -3.37 -1.16
CA ARG A 51 -1.77 -4.83 -1.24
C ARG A 51 -0.42 -5.52 -1.33
N GLU A 52 0.48 -5.04 -2.18
CA GLU A 52 1.82 -5.62 -2.34
C GLU A 52 2.69 -5.49 -1.08
N LEU A 53 2.61 -4.34 -0.38
CA LEU A 53 3.32 -4.11 0.88
C LEU A 53 2.74 -4.95 2.02
N PHE A 54 1.41 -5.06 2.09
CA PHE A 54 0.73 -5.84 3.12
C PHE A 54 0.98 -7.34 2.95
N THR A 55 0.95 -7.85 1.71
CA THR A 55 1.25 -9.27 1.40
C THR A 55 2.65 -9.69 1.85
N ARG A 56 3.62 -8.76 1.82
CA ARG A 56 5.00 -8.99 2.28
C ARG A 56 5.22 -8.70 3.77
N ASN A 57 4.13 -8.49 4.52
CA ASN A 57 4.11 -8.30 5.97
C ASN A 57 5.00 -7.14 6.45
N SER A 58 4.82 -5.94 5.88
CA SER A 58 5.57 -4.76 6.31
C SER A 58 5.40 -4.46 7.80
N LYS A 59 6.45 -3.97 8.46
CA LYS A 59 6.43 -3.67 9.90
C LYS A 59 5.36 -2.66 10.29
N VAL A 60 5.24 -1.59 9.50
CA VAL A 60 4.22 -0.57 9.65
C VAL A 60 3.76 -0.15 8.26
N LEU A 61 2.45 -0.15 8.03
CA LEU A 61 1.81 0.39 6.85
C LEU A 61 0.75 1.40 7.28
N HIS A 62 1.07 2.68 7.13
CA HIS A 62 0.14 3.78 7.33
C HIS A 62 -0.36 4.26 5.99
N VAL A 63 -1.66 4.39 5.87
CA VAL A 63 -2.31 4.83 4.62
C VAL A 63 -3.07 6.12 4.87
N VAL A 64 -2.80 7.13 4.05
CA VAL A 64 -3.44 8.44 4.11
C VAL A 64 -4.20 8.67 2.82
N ASP A 65 -5.47 9.04 2.93
CA ASP A 65 -6.30 9.42 1.79
C ASP A 65 -7.36 10.44 2.23
N ILE A 66 -7.93 11.18 1.29
CA ILE A 66 -9.01 12.14 1.57
C ILE A 66 -10.37 11.41 1.55
N SER A 67 -10.50 10.36 0.73
CA SER A 67 -11.77 9.65 0.53
C SER A 67 -11.94 8.52 1.54
N GLU A 68 -12.76 8.77 2.57
CA GLU A 68 -13.12 7.78 3.58
C GLU A 68 -13.78 6.52 2.96
N ASN A 69 -14.65 6.71 1.97
CA ASN A 69 -15.33 5.61 1.28
C ASN A 69 -14.34 4.64 0.64
N ASN A 70 -13.35 5.16 -0.08
CA ASN A 70 -12.34 4.33 -0.73
C ASN A 70 -11.46 3.62 0.29
N MET A 71 -11.19 4.26 1.43
CA MET A 71 -10.43 3.66 2.52
C MET A 71 -11.17 2.46 3.14
N VAL A 72 -12.49 2.55 3.31
CA VAL A 72 -13.30 1.42 3.79
C VAL A 72 -13.19 0.23 2.84
N GLU A 73 -13.29 0.47 1.53
CA GLU A 73 -13.16 -0.59 0.52
C GLU A 73 -11.75 -1.17 0.49
N LEU A 74 -10.70 -0.34 0.59
CA LEU A 74 -9.30 -0.80 0.70
C LEU A 74 -9.10 -1.73 1.90
N VAL A 75 -9.60 -1.33 3.08
CA VAL A 75 -9.45 -2.13 4.31
C VAL A 75 -10.20 -3.45 4.19
N ARG A 76 -11.40 -3.46 3.61
CA ARG A 76 -12.18 -4.68 3.37
C ARG A 76 -11.46 -5.62 2.40
N ASP A 77 -10.93 -5.08 1.31
CA ASP A 77 -10.21 -5.85 0.29
C ASP A 77 -8.93 -6.48 0.85
N ILE A 78 -8.11 -5.71 1.57
CA ILE A 78 -6.89 -6.22 2.22
C ILE A 78 -7.21 -7.31 3.24
N ARG A 79 -8.20 -7.08 4.11
CA ARG A 79 -8.57 -8.04 5.17
C ARG A 79 -9.22 -9.31 4.64
N SER A 80 -9.93 -9.23 3.53
CA SER A 80 -10.55 -10.41 2.91
C SER A 80 -9.56 -11.22 2.07
N SER A 81 -8.57 -10.56 1.46
CA SER A 81 -7.61 -11.22 0.57
C SER A 81 -6.44 -11.87 1.31
N VAL A 82 -5.80 -11.13 2.24
CA VAL A 82 -4.52 -11.53 2.85
C VAL A 82 -4.69 -11.91 4.32
N GLY A 83 -5.77 -11.47 4.97
CA GLY A 83 -6.04 -11.72 6.39
C GLY A 83 -5.41 -10.67 7.31
N TYR A 84 -5.02 -11.08 8.52
CA TYR A 84 -4.37 -10.22 9.51
C TYR A 84 -2.85 -10.44 9.44
N GLY A 85 -2.11 -9.40 9.07
CA GLY A 85 -0.65 -9.36 9.22
C GLY A 85 -0.24 -9.03 10.65
N ASP A 86 1.01 -9.35 11.00
CA ASP A 86 1.57 -9.06 12.33
C ASP A 86 2.01 -7.59 12.48
N GLY A 87 2.13 -6.89 11.34
CA GLY A 87 2.53 -5.50 11.25
C GLY A 87 1.46 -4.51 11.70
N GLU A 88 1.91 -3.30 12.07
CA GLU A 88 1.01 -2.21 12.42
C GLU A 88 0.36 -1.64 11.15
N PHE A 89 -0.96 -1.79 11.01
CA PHE A 89 -1.71 -1.24 9.89
C PHE A 89 -2.72 -0.19 10.38
N ALA A 90 -2.61 1.03 9.87
CA ALA A 90 -3.49 2.13 10.25
C ALA A 90 -3.86 2.99 9.03
N THR A 91 -5.06 3.53 9.07
CA THR A 91 -5.66 4.31 7.99
C THR A 91 -6.11 5.66 8.51
N PHE A 92 -5.74 6.72 7.81
CA PHE A 92 -6.02 8.10 8.21
C PHE A 92 -6.72 8.84 7.07
N ALA A 93 -7.96 9.23 7.31
CA ALA A 93 -8.71 10.10 6.41
C ALA A 93 -8.25 11.55 6.59
N LEU A 94 -7.11 11.91 5.99
CA LEU A 94 -6.47 13.21 6.15
C LEU A 94 -6.09 13.79 4.80
N ASP A 95 -6.29 15.11 4.65
CA ASP A 95 -5.75 15.84 3.53
C ASP A 95 -4.25 16.11 3.72
N CYS A 96 -3.45 15.63 2.78
CA CYS A 96 -2.00 15.80 2.74
C CYS A 96 -1.53 17.27 2.70
N GLY A 97 -2.38 18.20 2.25
CA GLY A 97 -2.10 19.64 2.26
C GLY A 97 -2.42 20.33 3.59
N SER A 98 -3.12 19.65 4.50
CA SER A 98 -3.63 20.26 5.73
C SER A 98 -2.57 20.43 6.83
N GLU A 99 -2.82 21.37 7.74
CA GLU A 99 -2.03 21.51 8.96
C GLU A 99 -2.13 20.27 9.86
N ILE A 100 -3.26 19.56 9.81
CA ILE A 100 -3.47 18.30 10.55
C ILE A 100 -2.50 17.24 10.07
N PHE A 101 -2.31 17.10 8.75
CA PHE A 101 -1.31 16.18 8.21
C PHE A 101 0.12 16.58 8.63
N ARG A 102 0.45 17.87 8.61
CA ARG A 102 1.77 18.33 9.09
C ARG A 102 1.98 18.03 10.57
N ALA A 103 0.96 18.23 11.41
CA ALA A 103 1.00 17.88 12.83
C ALA A 103 1.17 16.37 13.03
N PHE A 104 0.38 15.56 12.32
CA PHE A 104 0.47 14.11 12.32
C PHE A 104 1.90 13.65 12.00
N ILE A 105 2.50 14.16 10.93
CA ILE A 105 3.87 13.83 10.53
C ILE A 105 4.89 14.26 11.58
N ASN A 106 4.76 15.46 12.14
CA ASN A 106 5.69 15.96 13.16
C ASN A 106 5.61 15.15 14.46
N GLU A 107 4.44 14.59 14.78
CA GLU A 107 4.27 13.71 15.94
C GLU A 107 4.86 12.32 15.71
N GLN A 108 4.99 11.89 14.45
CA GLN A 108 5.64 10.62 14.14
C GLN A 108 7.13 10.65 14.47
N LYS A 109 7.49 10.07 15.62
CA LYS A 109 8.89 9.95 16.10
C LYS A 109 9.79 9.03 15.26
N LYS A 110 9.28 8.44 14.17
CA LYS A 110 9.94 7.34 13.44
C LYS A 110 9.96 7.63 11.94
N THR A 111 11.08 7.27 11.30
CA THR A 111 11.30 7.48 9.86
C THR A 111 10.43 6.53 9.04
N TYR A 112 9.66 7.08 8.11
CA TYR A 112 8.91 6.33 7.10
C TYR A 112 9.65 6.35 5.76
N TRP A 113 9.46 5.30 4.97
CA TRP A 113 9.55 5.40 3.51
C TRP A 113 8.30 6.11 3.00
N TRP A 114 8.51 7.27 2.38
CA TRP A 114 7.44 8.09 1.84
C TRP A 114 7.11 7.67 0.42
N LEU A 115 5.93 7.10 0.22
CA LEU A 115 5.36 6.85 -1.10
C LEU A 115 4.25 7.87 -1.34
N ARG A 116 4.60 8.98 -2.00
CA ARG A 116 3.62 9.99 -2.41
C ARG A 116 3.09 9.61 -3.79
N LEU A 117 1.83 9.17 -3.86
CA LEU A 117 1.18 8.72 -5.09
C LEU A 117 0.09 9.69 -5.57
N CYS A 118 0.16 10.97 -5.17
CA CYS A 118 -0.69 12.02 -5.74
C CYS A 118 -0.38 12.15 -7.24
N ILE A 119 -1.24 11.56 -8.07
CA ILE A 119 -1.47 11.97 -9.46
C ILE A 119 -2.65 12.95 -9.43
#